data_AF-A0A8S9W242-F1
#
_entry.id   AF-A0A8S9W242-F1
#
_cell.length_a   1.000
_cell.length_b   1.000
_cell.length_c   1.000
_cell.angle_alpha   90.00
_cell.angle_beta   90.00
_cell.angle_gamma   90.00
#
_symmetry.space_group_name_H-M   'P 1'
#
loop_
_entity.id
_entity.type
_entity.pdbx_description
1 polymer ?
#
loop_
_entity_poly.entity_id
_entity_poly.type
_entity_poly.pdbx_seq_one_letter_code
_entity_poly.pdbx_strand_id
1 'polypeptide(L)'
;MKNVRKTKDWIEMALEDLDAAVVDFTEERYPASVIHAQQCTEKLLKAVLYFFGIISKKTHFPAGILAEDILNNPEMTLELQLDKEQIKLLMKMVDNASSLEEQRSMPRYGWETRDRIIKPSEIYDKLKAKEIMDRALKTLDAVYTLFKSLNMVELDEVLGEMEKCLKR
;
A
#
# COMPACT_ATOMS: atom_id res chain seq x y z
N MET A 1 14.72 -13.00 -9.98
CA MET A 1 15.72 -11.89 -10.05
C MET A 1 15.06 -10.63 -9.51
N LYS A 2 15.64 -9.99 -8.48
CA LYS A 2 15.06 -8.81 -7.82
C LYS A 2 15.05 -7.60 -8.76
N ASN A 3 13.90 -6.98 -9.04
CA ASN A 3 13.84 -5.77 -9.88
C ASN A 3 13.99 -4.50 -9.03
N VAL A 4 15.20 -4.29 -8.49
CA VAL A 4 15.49 -3.22 -7.53
C VAL A 4 15.11 -1.84 -8.04
N ARG A 5 15.40 -1.52 -9.32
CA ARG A 5 15.05 -0.20 -9.87
C ARG A 5 13.54 0.04 -9.87
N LYS A 6 12.74 -0.92 -10.37
CA LYS A 6 11.28 -0.76 -10.35
C LYS A 6 10.71 -0.77 -8.93
N THR A 7 11.31 -1.52 -8.01
CA THR A 7 10.95 -1.46 -6.59
C THR A 7 11.10 -0.04 -6.05
N LYS A 8 12.22 0.65 -6.34
CA LYS A 8 12.40 2.05 -5.97
C LYS A 8 11.35 2.96 -6.59
N ASP A 9 11.17 2.87 -7.91
CA ASP A 9 10.23 3.70 -8.65
C ASP A 9 8.81 3.57 -8.05
N TRP A 10 8.39 2.36 -7.66
CA TRP A 10 7.11 2.14 -6.99
C TRP A 10 7.03 2.77 -5.60
N ILE A 11 8.10 2.70 -4.80
CA ILE A 11 8.11 3.32 -3.47
C ILE A 11 8.08 4.84 -3.59
N GLU A 12 8.88 5.42 -4.47
CA GLU A 12 8.91 6.88 -4.71
C GLU A 12 7.51 7.39 -5.08
N MET A 13 6.86 6.77 -6.06
CA MET A 13 5.49 7.12 -6.44
C MET A 13 4.46 6.88 -5.33
N ALA A 14 4.71 5.97 -4.39
CA ALA A 14 3.83 5.75 -3.25
C ALA A 14 4.00 6.84 -2.18
N LEU A 15 5.22 7.34 -1.98
CA LEU A 15 5.49 8.45 -1.08
C LEU A 15 4.87 9.75 -1.60
N GLU A 16 4.93 9.99 -2.92
CA GLU A 16 4.22 11.10 -3.58
C GLU A 16 2.71 11.05 -3.32
N ASP A 17 2.10 9.86 -3.44
CA ASP A 17 0.68 9.69 -3.12
C ASP A 17 0.40 9.93 -1.63
N LEU A 18 1.27 9.47 -0.72
CA LEU A 18 1.07 9.69 0.71
C LEU A 18 1.09 11.20 1.03
N ASP A 19 2.02 11.94 0.44
CA ASP A 19 2.10 13.40 0.61
C ASP A 19 0.82 14.09 0.10
N ALA A 20 0.32 13.68 -1.07
CA ALA A 20 -0.96 14.16 -1.59
C ALA A 20 -2.13 13.81 -0.66
N ALA A 21 -2.14 12.59 -0.10
CA ALA A 21 -3.18 12.13 0.82
C ALA A 21 -3.21 12.95 2.11
N VAL A 22 -2.04 13.33 2.65
CA VAL A 22 -1.92 14.21 3.81
C VAL A 22 -2.44 15.60 3.49
N VAL A 23 -2.03 16.19 2.36
CA VAL A 23 -2.51 17.53 1.95
C VAL A 23 -4.01 17.55 1.76
N ASP A 24 -4.58 16.54 1.11
CA ASP A 24 -6.03 16.44 0.94
C ASP A 24 -6.76 16.28 2.28
N PHE A 25 -6.17 15.54 3.22
CA PHE A 25 -6.75 15.39 4.55
C PHE A 25 -6.77 16.72 5.32
N THR A 26 -5.67 17.48 5.27
CA THR A 26 -5.56 18.78 5.95
C THR A 26 -6.49 19.83 5.35
N GLU A 27 -6.75 19.76 4.05
CA GLU A 27 -7.67 20.63 3.32
C GLU A 27 -9.12 20.11 3.32
N GLU A 28 -9.42 19.13 4.18
CA GLU A 28 -10.75 18.53 4.35
C GLU A 28 -11.35 17.89 3.08
N ARG A 29 -10.51 17.57 2.10
CA ARG A 29 -10.87 16.83 0.88
C ARG A 29 -10.81 15.32 1.14
N TYR A 30 -11.59 14.86 2.12
CA TYR A 30 -11.54 13.48 2.62
C TYR A 30 -11.65 12.39 1.55
N PRO A 31 -12.54 12.47 0.54
CA PRO A 31 -12.57 11.47 -0.53
C PRO A 31 -11.27 11.43 -1.35
N ALA A 32 -10.66 12.57 -1.62
CA ALA A 32 -9.39 12.65 -2.36
C ALA A 32 -8.23 12.08 -1.53
N SER A 33 -8.21 12.39 -0.23
CA SER A 33 -7.26 11.78 0.71
C SER A 33 -7.34 10.25 0.69
N VAL A 34 -8.55 9.69 0.68
CA VAL A 34 -8.75 8.24 0.59
C VAL A 34 -8.25 7.66 -0.75
N ILE A 35 -8.45 8.35 -1.87
CA ILE A 35 -7.92 7.92 -3.18
C ILE A 35 -6.40 7.79 -3.10
N HIS A 36 -5.74 8.85 -2.64
CA HIS A 36 -4.28 8.88 -2.58
C HIS A 36 -3.72 7.87 -1.56
N ALA A 37 -4.38 7.69 -0.41
CA ALA A 37 -4.01 6.65 0.56
C ALA A 37 -4.10 5.23 -0.03
N GLN A 38 -5.16 4.96 -0.82
CA GLN A 38 -5.32 3.70 -1.54
C GLN A 38 -4.23 3.51 -2.60
N GLN A 39 -3.90 4.54 -3.39
CA GLN A 39 -2.85 4.46 -4.40
C GLN A 39 -1.46 4.27 -3.79
N CYS A 40 -1.14 4.96 -2.71
CA CYS A 40 0.08 4.75 -1.92
C CYS A 40 0.22 3.27 -1.53
N THR A 41 -0.83 2.71 -0.92
CA THR A 41 -0.85 1.31 -0.48
C THR A 41 -0.70 0.34 -1.65
N GLU A 42 -1.41 0.56 -2.75
CA GLU A 42 -1.32 -0.26 -3.97
C GLU A 42 0.13 -0.28 -4.52
N LYS A 43 0.77 0.89 -4.60
CA LYS A 43 2.14 1.04 -5.11
C LYS A 43 3.17 0.42 -4.17
N LEU A 44 3.00 0.56 -2.85
CA LEU A 44 3.86 -0.09 -1.85
C LEU A 44 3.86 -1.61 -2.00
N LEU A 45 2.68 -2.25 -2.14
CA LEU A 45 2.61 -3.69 -2.33
C LEU A 45 3.16 -4.12 -3.70
N LYS A 46 2.95 -3.31 -4.75
CA LYS A 46 3.61 -3.53 -6.04
C LYS A 46 5.13 -3.50 -5.91
N ALA A 47 5.70 -2.60 -5.11
CA ALA A 47 7.14 -2.57 -4.86
C ALA A 47 7.64 -3.91 -4.29
N VAL A 48 6.92 -4.48 -3.33
CA VAL A 48 7.20 -5.79 -2.71
C VAL A 48 7.10 -6.93 -3.73
N LEU A 49 6.02 -6.98 -4.52
CA LEU A 49 5.85 -8.00 -5.56
C LEU A 49 6.97 -7.94 -6.62
N TYR A 50 7.28 -6.73 -7.11
CA TYR A 50 8.38 -6.54 -8.06
C TYR A 50 9.74 -6.92 -7.48
N PHE A 51 9.94 -6.68 -6.19
CA PHE A 51 11.15 -7.09 -5.50
C PHE A 51 11.30 -8.61 -5.49
N PHE A 52 10.22 -9.35 -5.21
CA PHE A 52 10.20 -10.81 -5.29
C PHE A 52 10.18 -11.36 -6.72
N GLY A 53 10.15 -10.50 -7.74
CA GLY A 53 10.14 -10.90 -9.15
C GLY A 53 8.75 -11.30 -9.68
N ILE A 54 7.70 -11.03 -8.90
CA ILE A 54 6.30 -11.26 -9.29
C ILE A 54 5.79 -10.01 -10.03
N ILE A 55 5.67 -10.11 -11.35
CA ILE A 55 5.31 -8.99 -12.21
C ILE A 55 3.81 -9.07 -12.56
N SER A 56 2.98 -8.36 -11.80
CA SER A 56 1.57 -8.17 -12.16
C SER A 56 1.43 -7.02 -13.16
N LYS A 57 0.99 -7.29 -14.40
CA LYS A 57 0.93 -6.26 -15.45
C LYS A 57 -0.15 -5.18 -15.21
N LYS A 58 -1.31 -5.52 -14.62
CA LYS A 58 -2.46 -4.60 -14.45
C LYS A 58 -3.39 -5.01 -13.29
N THR A 59 -2.86 -5.11 -12.07
CA THR A 59 -3.73 -5.33 -10.89
C THR A 59 -3.92 -4.04 -10.09
N HIS A 60 -5.12 -3.87 -9.54
CA HIS A 60 -5.44 -2.94 -8.45
C HIS A 60 -5.62 -3.66 -7.11
N PHE A 61 -5.33 -4.97 -7.09
CA PHE A 61 -5.49 -5.84 -5.92
C PHE A 61 -4.17 -6.57 -5.59
N PRO A 62 -3.04 -5.86 -5.40
CA PRO A 62 -1.78 -6.50 -5.08
C PRO A 62 -1.77 -7.23 -3.72
N ALA A 63 -2.66 -6.90 -2.78
CA ALA A 63 -2.81 -7.66 -1.53
C ALA A 63 -3.27 -9.09 -1.78
N GLY A 64 -4.23 -9.29 -2.69
CA GLY A 64 -4.68 -10.62 -3.10
C GLY A 64 -3.56 -11.45 -3.71
N ILE A 65 -2.75 -10.84 -4.59
CA ILE A 65 -1.57 -11.51 -5.18
C ILE A 65 -0.55 -11.87 -4.11
N LEU A 66 -0.23 -10.96 -3.19
CA LEU A 66 0.70 -11.22 -2.09
C LEU A 66 0.22 -12.38 -1.20
N ALA A 67 -1.08 -12.45 -0.94
CA ALA A 67 -1.69 -13.52 -0.16
C ALA A 67 -1.66 -14.87 -0.91
N GLU A 68 -2.13 -14.91 -2.16
CA GLU A 68 -2.29 -16.14 -2.93
C GLU A 68 -0.96 -16.70 -3.44
N ASP A 69 -0.13 -15.85 -4.05
CA ASP A 69 1.08 -16.30 -4.76
C ASP A 69 2.27 -16.51 -3.82
N ILE A 70 2.28 -15.87 -2.65
CA ILE A 70 3.39 -15.96 -1.68
C ILE A 70 2.94 -16.62 -0.38
N LEU A 71 2.05 -15.99 0.39
CA LEU A 71 1.75 -16.43 1.76
C LEU A 71 1.04 -17.79 1.82
N ASN A 72 0.13 -18.06 0.88
CA ASN A 72 -0.60 -19.32 0.77
C ASN A 72 0.14 -20.35 -0.11
N ASN A 73 1.34 -20.02 -0.59
CA ASN A 73 2.17 -20.89 -1.40
C ASN A 73 3.45 -21.29 -0.63
N PRO A 74 3.47 -22.48 0.00
CA PRO A 74 4.64 -22.94 0.76
C PRO A 74 5.91 -23.07 -0.09
N GLU A 75 5.78 -23.43 -1.37
CA GLU A 75 6.92 -23.55 -2.28
C GLU A 75 7.55 -22.18 -2.54
N MET A 76 6.74 -21.17 -2.83
CA MET A 76 7.21 -19.79 -3.03
C MET A 76 7.81 -19.21 -1.75
N THR A 77 7.20 -19.45 -0.60
CA THR A 77 7.75 -19.01 0.71
C THR A 77 9.14 -19.61 0.96
N LEU A 78 9.34 -20.89 0.60
CA LEU A 78 10.64 -21.56 0.68
C LEU A 78 11.63 -20.97 -0.34
N GLU A 79 11.22 -20.77 -1.59
CA GLU A 79 12.06 -20.21 -2.67
C GLU A 79 12.58 -18.82 -2.30
N LEU A 80 11.72 -17.97 -1.74
CA LEU A 80 12.06 -16.63 -1.29
C LEU A 80 12.85 -16.61 0.04
N GLN A 81 13.02 -17.76 0.69
CA GLN A 81 13.72 -17.93 1.97
C GLN A 81 13.22 -16.99 3.07
N LEU A 82 11.90 -16.79 3.13
CA LEU A 82 11.29 -15.85 4.08
C LEU A 82 11.35 -16.41 5.50
N ASP A 83 11.83 -15.58 6.43
CA ASP A 83 11.77 -15.91 7.85
C ASP A 83 10.39 -15.60 8.47
N LYS A 84 10.19 -16.03 9.72
CA LYS A 84 8.92 -15.84 10.44
C LYS A 84 8.54 -14.38 10.62
N GLU A 85 9.49 -13.49 10.82
CA GLU A 85 9.21 -12.06 11.01
C GLU A 85 8.86 -11.40 9.67
N GLN A 86 9.55 -11.77 8.58
CA GLN A 86 9.21 -11.35 7.23
C GLN A 86 7.80 -11.81 6.83
N ILE A 87 7.44 -13.06 7.12
CA ILE A 87 6.07 -13.58 6.89
C ILE A 87 5.04 -12.76 7.66
N LYS A 88 5.28 -12.45 8.94
CA LYS A 88 4.38 -11.60 9.73
C LYS A 88 4.22 -10.20 9.14
N LEU A 89 5.31 -9.60 8.64
CA LEU A 89 5.26 -8.30 7.97
C LEU A 89 4.40 -8.35 6.71
N LEU A 90 4.55 -9.39 5.88
CA LEU A 90 3.72 -9.59 4.70
C LEU A 90 2.24 -9.78 5.08
N MET A 91 1.93 -10.56 6.11
CA MET A 91 0.55 -10.70 6.61
C MET A 91 -0.03 -9.36 7.07
N LYS A 92 0.76 -8.54 7.77
CA LYS A 92 0.36 -7.17 8.18
C LYS A 92 0.08 -6.29 6.96
N MET A 93 0.87 -6.41 5.88
CA MET A 93 0.62 -5.68 4.63
C MET A 93 -0.72 -6.10 4.02
N VAL A 94 -0.99 -7.40 3.91
CA VAL A 94 -2.26 -7.91 3.35
C VAL A 94 -3.46 -7.41 4.16
N ASP A 95 -3.41 -7.49 5.49
CA ASP A 95 -4.52 -7.09 6.35
C ASP A 95 -4.86 -5.59 6.22
N ASN A 96 -3.83 -4.73 6.22
CA ASN A 96 -4.06 -3.30 6.05
C ASN A 96 -4.51 -2.98 4.62
N ALA A 97 -3.84 -3.54 3.61
CA ALA A 97 -4.08 -3.20 2.21
C ALA A 97 -5.43 -3.70 1.67
N SER A 98 -5.87 -4.91 2.03
CA SER A 98 -7.13 -5.49 1.54
C SER A 98 -8.33 -4.57 1.80
N SER A 99 -8.40 -4.00 3.00
CA SER A 99 -9.47 -3.07 3.37
C SER A 99 -9.46 -1.75 2.58
N LEU A 100 -8.30 -1.33 2.09
CA LEU A 100 -8.14 -0.14 1.26
C LEU A 100 -8.50 -0.44 -0.20
N GLU A 101 -8.08 -1.59 -0.70
CA GLU A 101 -8.43 -2.07 -2.05
C GLU A 101 -9.94 -2.27 -2.22
N GLU A 102 -10.66 -2.66 -1.15
CA GLU A 102 -12.11 -2.75 -1.11
C GLU A 102 -12.83 -1.41 -1.33
N GLN A 103 -12.16 -0.27 -1.10
CA GLN A 103 -12.72 1.04 -1.43
C GLN A 103 -12.91 1.21 -2.95
N ARG A 104 -12.13 0.48 -3.76
CA ARG A 104 -12.23 0.40 -5.23
C ARG A 104 -12.30 1.78 -5.88
N SER A 105 -13.48 2.15 -6.36
CA SER A 105 -13.75 3.40 -7.05
C SER A 105 -14.75 4.28 -6.30
N MET A 106 -15.23 3.83 -5.13
CA MET A 106 -16.20 4.58 -4.30
C MET A 106 -15.71 5.97 -3.89
N PRO A 107 -14.43 6.20 -3.55
CA PRO A 107 -13.93 7.55 -3.27
C PRO A 107 -14.04 8.53 -4.46
N ARG A 108 -14.16 8.01 -5.69
CA ARG A 108 -14.28 8.80 -6.92
C ARG A 108 -15.72 8.98 -7.37
N TYR A 109 -16.48 7.90 -7.42
CA TYR A 109 -17.81 7.88 -8.05
C TYR A 109 -18.95 7.76 -7.05
N GLY A 110 -18.66 7.48 -5.78
CA GLY A 110 -19.67 7.23 -4.76
C GLY A 110 -20.23 5.82 -4.83
N TRP A 111 -21.40 5.63 -4.22
CA TRP A 111 -22.13 4.37 -4.22
C TRP A 111 -23.47 4.54 -4.92
N GLU A 112 -23.68 3.81 -6.01
CA GLU A 112 -24.96 3.80 -6.73
C GLU A 112 -25.99 2.92 -6.01
N THR A 113 -27.12 3.50 -5.65
CA THR A 113 -28.29 2.77 -5.12
C THR A 113 -29.40 2.80 -6.16
N ARG A 114 -30.53 2.14 -5.86
CA ARG A 114 -31.72 2.16 -6.74
C ARG A 114 -32.21 3.57 -7.06
N ASP A 115 -32.11 4.49 -6.10
CA ASP A 115 -32.79 5.79 -6.15
C ASP A 115 -31.83 6.95 -6.45
N ARG A 116 -30.55 6.83 -6.09
CA ARG A 116 -29.55 7.88 -6.29
C ARG A 116 -28.11 7.37 -6.15
N ILE A 117 -27.15 8.22 -6.49
CA ILE A 117 -25.75 8.05 -6.11
C ILE A 117 -25.51 8.71 -4.74
N ILE A 118 -25.01 7.95 -3.77
CA ILE A 118 -24.47 8.48 -2.52
C ILE A 118 -23.09 9.07 -2.84
N LYS A 119 -22.94 10.39 -2.71
CA LYS A 119 -21.70 11.08 -3.11
C LYS A 119 -20.54 10.65 -2.20
N PRO A 120 -19.29 10.63 -2.69
CA PRO A 120 -18.13 10.34 -1.85
C PRO A 120 -18.05 11.22 -0.60
N SER A 121 -18.40 12.50 -0.69
CA SER A 121 -18.42 13.44 0.46
C SER A 121 -19.45 13.08 1.54
N GLU A 122 -20.44 12.22 1.23
CA GLU A 122 -21.41 11.70 2.19
C GLU A 122 -20.93 10.36 2.81
N ILE A 123 -19.92 9.72 2.21
CA ILE A 123 -19.37 8.43 2.65
C ILE A 123 -18.12 8.65 3.51
N TYR A 124 -17.25 9.59 3.11
CA TYR A 124 -15.94 9.83 3.70
C TYR A 124 -15.94 11.15 4.46
N ASP A 125 -16.03 11.05 5.77
CA ASP A 125 -15.77 12.14 6.69
C ASP A 125 -14.32 12.09 7.22
N LYS A 126 -13.99 13.03 8.11
CA LYS A 126 -12.67 13.11 8.74
C LYS A 126 -12.26 11.83 9.44
N LEU A 127 -13.19 11.19 10.17
CA LEU A 127 -12.89 10.00 10.96
C LEU A 127 -12.54 8.84 10.03
N LYS A 128 -13.37 8.59 9.02
CA LYS A 128 -13.17 7.48 8.09
C LYS A 128 -11.95 7.68 7.20
N ALA A 129 -11.70 8.90 6.73
CA ALA A 129 -10.48 9.20 6.01
C ALA A 129 -9.24 9.00 6.88
N LYS A 130 -9.30 9.38 8.17
CA LYS A 130 -8.19 9.15 9.11
C LYS A 130 -7.93 7.66 9.32
N GLU A 131 -8.96 6.84 9.54
CA GLU A 131 -8.80 5.40 9.72
C GLU A 131 -8.13 4.73 8.50
N ILE A 132 -8.48 5.18 7.30
CA ILE A 132 -7.88 4.71 6.05
C ILE A 132 -6.43 5.18 5.93
N MET A 133 -6.14 6.45 6.24
CA MET A 133 -4.78 6.99 6.28
C MET A 133 -3.89 6.23 7.27
N ASP A 134 -4.39 5.93 8.47
CA ASP A 134 -3.67 5.18 9.50
C ASP A 134 -3.32 3.76 9.02
N ARG A 135 -4.20 3.12 8.23
CA ARG A 135 -3.91 1.83 7.59
C ARG A 135 -2.86 1.94 6.50
N ALA A 136 -2.90 2.98 5.66
CA ALA A 136 -1.86 3.23 4.66
C ALA A 136 -0.48 3.42 5.32
N LEU A 137 -0.41 4.18 6.43
CA LEU A 137 0.81 4.36 7.21
C LEU A 137 1.31 3.05 7.84
N LYS A 138 0.41 2.20 8.35
CA LYS A 138 0.77 0.86 8.85
C LYS A 138 1.32 -0.05 7.75
N THR A 139 0.83 0.09 6.52
CA THR A 139 1.39 -0.61 5.35
C THR A 139 2.80 -0.07 5.05
N LEU A 140 2.99 1.25 5.01
CA LEU A 140 4.29 1.87 4.79
C LEU A 140 5.32 1.39 5.81
N ASP A 141 4.96 1.38 7.09
CA ASP A 141 5.79 0.89 8.19
C ASP A 141 6.19 -0.59 8.01
N ALA A 142 5.23 -1.44 7.64
CA ALA A 142 5.50 -2.84 7.38
C ALA A 142 6.47 -3.02 6.19
N VAL A 143 6.27 -2.27 5.11
CA VAL A 143 7.12 -2.35 3.90
C VAL A 143 8.53 -1.81 4.19
N TYR A 144 8.64 -0.70 4.92
CA TYR A 144 9.92 -0.17 5.38
C TYR A 144 10.66 -1.21 6.22
N THR A 145 9.99 -1.80 7.20
CA THR A 145 10.58 -2.80 8.10
C THR A 145 11.03 -4.04 7.32
N LEU A 146 10.24 -4.50 6.35
CA LEU A 146 10.62 -5.61 5.47
C LEU A 146 11.91 -5.27 4.72
N PHE A 147 11.93 -4.17 3.97
CA PHE A 147 13.09 -3.82 3.17
C PHE A 147 14.34 -3.50 3.99
N LYS A 148 14.17 -2.88 5.17
CA LYS A 148 15.26 -2.67 6.12
C LYS A 148 15.86 -3.99 6.62
N SER A 149 15.03 -5.00 6.90
CA SER A 149 15.52 -6.31 7.35
C SER A 149 16.36 -7.05 6.30
N LEU A 150 16.20 -6.70 5.02
CA LEU A 150 16.96 -7.29 3.91
C LEU A 150 18.36 -6.71 3.76
N ASN A 151 18.69 -5.61 4.46
CA ASN A 151 20.01 -4.96 4.47
C ASN A 151 20.61 -4.72 3.06
N MET A 152 19.79 -4.24 2.13
CA MET A 152 20.21 -3.97 0.76
C MET A 152 20.59 -2.50 0.58
N VAL A 153 21.90 -2.26 0.38
CA VAL A 153 22.48 -0.91 0.20
C VAL A 153 21.81 -0.16 -0.94
N GLU A 154 21.38 -0.87 -1.99
CA GLU A 154 20.70 -0.24 -3.10
C GLU A 154 19.40 0.45 -2.66
N LEU A 155 18.73 0.03 -1.59
CA LEU A 155 17.49 0.62 -1.11
C LEU A 155 17.69 1.73 -0.06
N ASP A 156 18.91 1.99 0.42
CA ASP A 156 19.17 2.90 1.55
C ASP A 156 18.59 4.30 1.33
N GLU A 157 18.74 4.85 0.14
CA GLU A 157 18.21 6.18 -0.22
C GLU A 157 16.69 6.25 -0.04
N VAL A 158 15.95 5.31 -0.65
CA VAL A 158 14.49 5.31 -0.59
C VAL A 158 13.98 4.92 0.80
N LEU A 159 14.71 4.07 1.53
CA LEU A 159 14.43 3.77 2.94
C LEU A 159 14.60 5.01 3.83
N GLY A 160 15.58 5.87 3.54
CA GLY A 160 15.75 7.15 4.21
C GLY A 160 14.54 8.07 4.03
N GLU A 161 13.96 8.12 2.82
CA GLU A 161 12.75 8.88 2.56
C GLU A 161 11.51 8.28 3.25
N MET A 162 11.34 6.96 3.20
CA MET A 162 10.27 6.27 3.94
C MET A 162 10.34 6.57 5.44
N GLU A 163 11.53 6.54 6.03
CA GLU A 163 11.75 6.82 7.46
C GLU A 163 11.41 8.27 7.81
N LYS A 164 11.72 9.24 6.93
CA LYS A 164 11.30 10.63 7.13
C LYS A 164 9.78 10.75 7.12
N CYS A 165 9.09 10.09 6.19
CA CYS A 165 7.63 10.11 6.12
C CYS A 165 6.97 9.50 7.35
N LEU A 166 7.50 8.40 7.89
CA LEU A 166 6.97 7.73 9.10
C LEU A 166 7.13 8.56 10.39
N LYS A 167 7.99 9.58 10.40
CA LYS A 167 8.25 10.45 11.56
C LYS A 167 7.46 11.76 11.55
N ARG A 168 6.67 12.03 10.50
CA ARG A 168 5.82 13.22 10.39
C ARG A 168 4.57 13.07 11.25
#